data_AF-A0AAV0VFL2-F1
#
_entry.id   AF-A0AAV0VFL2-F1
#
_cell.length_a   1.000
_cell.length_b   1.000
_cell.length_c   1.000
_cell.angle_alpha   90.00
_cell.angle_beta   90.00
_cell.angle_gamma   90.00
#
_symmetry.space_group_name_H-M   'P 1'
#
loop_
_entity.id
_entity.type
_entity.pdbx_description
1 polymer ?
#
loop_
_entity_poly.entity_id
_entity_poly.type
_entity_poly.pdbx_seq_one_letter_code
_entity_poly.pdbx_strand_id
1 'polypeptide(L)'
;MSAELAVEDLASRKPVSALELRTFLDAASAKFGWGVEDRGRHGAIASVRFCWSFLNLLVDVGDPELAKLFLSKFCPRLGKKKENASLIPGFIKIASTFSWDDVGEALLDVLGTQSPEYGYGEDSAVELLLRVAAGFNDRALGRLYSLKLWRNRKEEMVLHSSTAAEALWSHAICLGDSQSFDMVTSKLDKMEPSELGPFGNVLAQHGTAWHSMAPSLN
;
A
#
# COMPACT_ATOMS: atom_id res chain seq x y z
N MET A 1 -2.93 11.92 -28.08
CA MET A 1 -3.26 10.69 -27.31
C MET A 1 -2.59 10.78 -25.95
N SER A 2 -3.37 10.71 -24.87
CA SER A 2 -2.87 10.68 -23.49
C SER A 2 -2.32 9.30 -23.15
N ALA A 3 -1.52 9.21 -22.08
CA ALA A 3 -0.96 7.93 -21.65
C ALA A 3 -2.05 6.96 -21.17
N GLU A 4 -3.12 7.46 -20.57
CA GLU A 4 -4.26 6.69 -20.05
C GLU A 4 -5.00 5.96 -21.18
N LEU A 5 -5.34 6.68 -22.25
CA LEU A 5 -6.01 6.08 -23.41
C LEU A 5 -5.11 5.04 -24.10
N ALA A 6 -3.80 5.30 -24.14
CA ALA A 6 -2.85 4.39 -24.76
C ALA A 6 -2.65 3.09 -23.95
N VAL A 7 -2.64 3.16 -22.60
CA VAL A 7 -2.57 1.94 -21.77
C VAL A 7 -3.88 1.16 -21.78
N GLU A 8 -5.03 1.84 -21.86
CA GLU A 8 -6.35 1.20 -22.00
C GLU A 8 -6.48 0.47 -23.34
N ASP A 9 -6.05 1.11 -24.43
CA ASP A 9 -5.99 0.47 -25.75
C ASP A 9 -5.03 -0.73 -25.75
N LEU A 10 -3.85 -0.61 -25.15
CA LEU A 10 -2.93 -1.75 -24.98
C LEU A 10 -3.58 -2.89 -24.18
N ALA A 11 -4.29 -2.56 -23.10
CA ALA A 11 -4.99 -3.55 -22.28
C ALA A 11 -6.15 -4.26 -22.98
N SER A 12 -6.69 -3.67 -24.06
CA SER A 12 -7.73 -4.30 -24.87
C SER A 12 -7.20 -5.36 -25.85
N ARG A 13 -5.89 -5.34 -26.15
CA ARG A 13 -5.24 -6.17 -27.18
C ARG A 13 -4.68 -7.50 -26.67
N LYS A 14 -5.05 -7.92 -25.47
CA LYS A 14 -4.47 -9.11 -24.79
C LYS A 14 -4.40 -10.34 -25.72
N PRO A 15 -3.32 -11.14 -25.64
CA PRO A 15 -2.22 -11.07 -24.67
C PRO A 15 -1.19 -9.98 -25.00
N VAL A 16 -0.60 -9.39 -23.96
CA VAL A 16 0.49 -8.41 -24.07
C VAL A 16 1.74 -9.02 -23.43
N SER A 17 2.89 -8.90 -24.08
CA SER A 17 4.17 -9.41 -23.56
C SER A 17 4.87 -8.41 -22.63
N ALA A 18 5.79 -8.91 -21.79
CA ALA A 18 6.65 -8.06 -20.96
C ALA A 18 7.46 -7.05 -21.78
N LEU A 19 7.94 -7.46 -22.97
CA LEU A 19 8.70 -6.60 -23.87
C LEU A 19 7.85 -5.45 -24.41
N GLU A 20 6.58 -5.70 -24.76
CA GLU A 20 5.66 -4.66 -25.20
C GLU A 20 5.36 -3.66 -24.09
N LEU A 21 5.10 -4.13 -22.86
CA LEU A 21 4.92 -3.25 -21.71
C LEU A 21 6.18 -2.43 -21.40
N ARG A 22 7.36 -3.03 -21.53
CA ARG A 22 8.62 -2.31 -21.33
C ARG A 22 8.83 -1.23 -22.38
N THR A 23 8.61 -1.58 -23.64
CA THR A 23 8.70 -0.64 -24.77
C THR A 23 7.70 0.51 -24.59
N PHE A 24 6.50 0.20 -24.09
CA PHE A 24 5.49 1.21 -23.76
C PHE A 24 5.99 2.18 -22.69
N LEU A 25 6.57 1.68 -21.60
CA LEU A 25 7.12 2.52 -20.54
C LEU A 25 8.28 3.39 -21.03
N ASP A 26 9.18 2.83 -21.84
CA ASP A 26 10.30 3.59 -22.41
C ASP A 26 9.79 4.72 -23.34
N ALA A 27 8.74 4.46 -24.13
CA ALA A 27 8.08 5.47 -24.95
C ALA A 27 7.36 6.54 -24.11
N ALA A 28 6.71 6.13 -23.01
CA ALA A 28 6.08 7.04 -22.06
C ALA A 28 7.11 7.95 -21.36
N SER A 29 8.25 7.39 -20.94
CA SER A 29 9.39 8.15 -20.41
C SER A 29 9.88 9.18 -21.40
N ALA A 30 10.13 8.80 -22.66
CA ALA A 30 10.63 9.72 -23.69
C ALA A 30 9.64 10.86 -23.99
N LYS A 31 8.33 10.58 -23.98
CA LYS A 31 7.30 11.54 -24.35
C LYS A 31 6.85 12.44 -23.20
N PHE A 32 6.74 11.90 -21.99
CA PHE A 32 6.15 12.59 -20.83
C PHE A 32 7.18 12.93 -19.75
N GLY A 33 8.45 12.52 -19.93
CA GLY A 33 9.50 12.71 -18.92
C GLY A 33 9.30 11.82 -17.68
N TRP A 34 8.60 10.69 -17.84
CA TRP A 34 8.34 9.78 -16.72
C TRP A 34 9.57 9.01 -16.28
N GLY A 35 9.72 8.81 -14.96
CA GLY A 35 10.80 7.99 -14.39
C GLY A 35 12.21 8.53 -14.58
N VAL A 36 12.34 9.83 -14.87
CA VAL A 36 13.61 10.54 -14.94
C VAL A 36 13.87 11.24 -13.60
N GLU A 37 14.91 10.83 -12.89
CA GLU A 37 15.48 11.61 -11.79
C GLU A 37 16.51 12.57 -12.38
N ASP A 38 16.10 13.79 -12.73
CA ASP A 38 17.06 14.82 -13.13
C ASP A 38 17.31 15.79 -11.96
N ARG A 39 18.57 16.16 -11.76
CA ARG A 39 19.05 16.88 -10.57
C ARG A 39 18.24 18.18 -10.36
N GLY A 40 17.30 18.14 -9.40
CA GLY A 40 16.50 19.29 -8.98
C GLY A 40 15.05 19.33 -9.49
N ARG A 41 14.63 18.40 -10.37
CA ARG A 41 13.23 18.22 -10.74
C ARG A 41 12.84 16.75 -10.56
N HIS A 42 11.86 16.50 -9.70
CA HIS A 42 11.18 15.20 -9.72
C HIS A 42 10.54 15.07 -11.10
N GLY A 43 10.95 14.06 -11.88
CA GLY A 43 10.34 13.75 -13.16
C GLY A 43 8.84 13.56 -13.00
N ALA A 44 8.08 13.78 -14.08
CA ALA A 44 6.66 13.52 -14.06
C ALA A 44 6.43 12.02 -13.72
N ILE A 45 5.31 11.72 -13.07
CA ILE A 45 4.95 10.35 -12.67
C ILE A 45 3.61 9.98 -13.29
N ALA A 46 3.31 8.69 -13.33
CA ALA A 46 2.05 8.21 -13.87
C ALA A 46 0.86 8.72 -13.05
N SER A 47 -0.27 8.93 -13.73
CA SER A 47 -1.54 9.25 -13.07
C SER A 47 -2.13 8.01 -12.37
N VAL A 48 -3.00 8.22 -11.38
CA VAL A 48 -3.70 7.12 -10.69
C VAL A 48 -4.47 6.25 -11.68
N ARG A 49 -5.16 6.88 -12.66
CA ARG A 49 -5.88 6.15 -13.71
C ARG A 49 -4.95 5.29 -14.57
N PHE A 50 -3.77 5.82 -14.94
CA PHE A 50 -2.77 5.03 -15.64
C PHE A 50 -2.32 3.82 -14.81
N CYS A 51 -1.99 4.05 -13.54
CA CYS A 51 -1.56 2.99 -12.62
C CYS A 51 -2.60 1.88 -12.51
N TRP A 52 -3.88 2.22 -12.41
CA TRP A 52 -4.96 1.22 -12.33
C TRP A 52 -4.94 0.24 -13.52
N SER A 53 -4.84 0.77 -14.74
CA SER A 53 -4.77 -0.06 -15.95
C SER A 53 -3.47 -0.86 -16.03
N PHE A 54 -2.34 -0.22 -15.71
CA PHE A 54 -1.02 -0.83 -15.85
C PHE A 54 -0.75 -1.93 -14.81
N LEU A 55 -1.23 -1.77 -13.56
CA LEU A 55 -1.10 -2.80 -12.51
C LEU A 55 -1.76 -4.12 -12.91
N ASN A 56 -2.92 -4.08 -13.58
CA ASN A 56 -3.57 -5.29 -14.07
C ASN A 56 -2.74 -5.98 -15.18
N LEU A 57 -2.09 -5.20 -16.06
CA LEU A 57 -1.20 -5.76 -17.09
C LEU A 57 0.05 -6.40 -16.50
N LEU A 58 0.62 -5.81 -15.45
CA LEU A 58 1.76 -6.39 -14.74
C LEU A 58 1.41 -7.75 -14.13
N VAL A 59 0.22 -7.87 -13.53
CA VAL A 59 -0.28 -9.13 -12.97
C VAL A 59 -0.44 -10.18 -14.07
N ASP A 60 -1.03 -9.81 -15.21
CA ASP A 60 -1.25 -10.74 -16.33
C ASP A 60 0.07 -11.25 -16.93
N VAL A 61 1.10 -10.40 -17.00
CA VAL A 61 2.42 -10.75 -17.54
C VAL A 61 3.26 -11.56 -16.55
N GLY A 62 3.15 -11.27 -15.25
CA GLY A 62 3.87 -12.00 -14.21
C GLY A 62 5.39 -11.79 -14.24
N ASP A 63 5.89 -10.67 -14.77
CA ASP A 63 7.32 -10.32 -14.78
C ASP A 63 7.68 -9.46 -13.54
N PRO A 64 8.45 -10.01 -12.58
CA PRO A 64 8.79 -9.30 -11.34
C PRO A 64 9.71 -8.10 -11.56
N GLU A 65 10.64 -8.17 -12.51
CA GLU A 65 11.58 -7.09 -12.80
C GLU A 65 10.85 -5.90 -13.43
N LEU A 66 9.90 -6.17 -14.32
CA LEU A 66 9.05 -5.15 -14.89
C LEU A 66 8.11 -4.52 -13.84
N ALA A 67 7.52 -5.34 -12.95
CA ALA A 67 6.69 -4.85 -11.86
C ALA A 67 7.48 -3.93 -10.92
N LYS A 68 8.68 -4.36 -10.52
CA LYS A 68 9.60 -3.57 -9.70
C LYS A 68 10.00 -2.26 -10.37
N LEU A 69 10.37 -2.30 -11.65
CA LEU A 69 10.68 -1.11 -12.43
C LEU A 69 9.52 -0.10 -12.41
N PHE A 70 8.31 -0.58 -12.70
CA PHE A 70 7.12 0.27 -12.72
C PHE A 70 6.90 0.93 -11.36
N LEU A 71 6.90 0.14 -10.29
CA LEU A 71 6.71 0.63 -8.92
C LEU A 71 7.75 1.67 -8.52
N SER A 72 9.02 1.44 -8.84
CA SER A 72 10.11 2.32 -8.41
C SER A 72 10.27 3.60 -9.23
N LYS A 73 9.92 3.59 -10.52
CA LYS A 73 10.21 4.73 -11.42
C LYS A 73 8.98 5.45 -11.94
N PHE A 74 7.85 4.76 -12.08
CA PHE A 74 6.69 5.29 -12.79
C PHE A 74 5.51 5.52 -11.87
N CYS A 75 5.31 4.63 -10.90
CA CYS A 75 4.22 4.72 -9.96
C CYS A 75 4.42 5.89 -8.99
N PRO A 76 3.42 6.76 -8.80
CA PRO A 76 3.49 7.80 -7.79
C PRO A 76 3.46 7.20 -6.40
N ARG A 77 4.11 7.85 -5.44
CA ARG A 77 3.86 7.64 -4.01
C ARG A 77 2.43 8.07 -3.68
N LEU A 78 1.74 7.30 -2.85
CA LEU A 78 0.28 7.35 -2.75
C LEU A 78 -0.27 7.94 -1.47
N GLY A 79 0.54 8.14 -0.42
CA GLY A 79 0.04 8.72 0.82
C GLY A 79 -0.56 10.10 0.58
N LYS A 80 -1.83 10.32 0.99
CA LYS A 80 -2.61 11.55 0.76
C LYS A 80 -2.74 11.96 -0.71
N LYS A 81 -2.49 11.06 -1.67
CA LYS A 81 -2.75 11.33 -3.09
C LYS A 81 -4.25 11.17 -3.36
N LYS A 82 -4.83 12.09 -4.14
CA LYS A 82 -6.24 12.00 -4.55
C LYS A 82 -6.49 10.67 -5.28
N GLU A 83 -7.62 10.03 -4.98
CA GLU A 83 -8.05 8.74 -5.57
C GLU A 83 -7.13 7.54 -5.29
N ASN A 84 -6.20 7.65 -4.33
CA ASN A 84 -5.28 6.56 -3.98
C ASN A 84 -5.99 5.24 -3.59
N ALA A 85 -7.12 5.32 -2.89
CA ALA A 85 -7.90 4.16 -2.46
C ALA A 85 -8.39 3.30 -3.64
N SER A 86 -8.56 3.88 -4.84
CA SER A 86 -8.98 3.14 -6.05
C SER A 86 -7.94 2.11 -6.51
N LEU A 87 -6.68 2.27 -6.10
CA LEU A 87 -5.59 1.36 -6.47
C LEU A 87 -5.41 0.19 -5.51
N ILE A 88 -6.07 0.20 -4.33
CA ILE A 88 -5.94 -0.86 -3.33
C ILE A 88 -6.15 -2.26 -3.94
N PRO A 89 -7.20 -2.52 -4.74
CA PRO A 89 -7.36 -3.84 -5.36
C PRO A 89 -6.22 -4.23 -6.30
N GLY A 90 -5.63 -3.26 -7.01
CA GLY A 90 -4.49 -3.49 -7.90
C GLY A 90 -3.24 -3.91 -7.12
N PHE A 91 -2.94 -3.22 -6.02
CA PHE A 91 -1.79 -3.55 -5.17
C PHE A 91 -1.97 -4.88 -4.44
N ILE A 92 -3.19 -5.22 -4.03
CA ILE A 92 -3.49 -6.55 -3.48
C ILE A 92 -3.12 -7.64 -4.48
N LYS A 93 -3.50 -7.46 -5.77
CA LYS A 93 -3.14 -8.42 -6.82
C LYS A 93 -1.62 -8.51 -7.03
N ILE A 94 -0.91 -7.38 -7.10
CA ILE A 94 0.56 -7.37 -7.24
C ILE A 94 1.21 -8.16 -6.11
N ALA A 95 0.90 -7.83 -4.86
CA ALA A 95 1.49 -8.49 -3.70
C ALA A 95 1.10 -9.97 -3.58
N SER A 96 -0.04 -10.38 -4.16
CA SER A 96 -0.45 -11.79 -4.23
C SER A 96 0.19 -12.55 -5.41
N THR A 97 0.68 -11.83 -6.43
CA THR A 97 1.24 -12.43 -7.66
C THR A 97 2.75 -12.61 -7.55
N PHE A 98 3.45 -11.66 -6.93
CA PHE A 98 4.91 -11.61 -6.87
C PHE A 98 5.42 -11.94 -5.47
N SER A 99 6.63 -12.50 -5.39
CA SER A 99 7.29 -12.72 -4.10
C SER A 99 7.58 -11.39 -3.41
N TRP A 100 7.52 -11.39 -2.08
CA TRP A 100 7.94 -10.24 -1.27
C TRP A 100 9.37 -9.81 -1.58
N ASP A 101 10.28 -10.75 -1.81
CA ASP A 101 11.70 -10.44 -2.06
C ASP A 101 11.92 -9.68 -3.39
N ASP A 102 11.00 -9.84 -4.34
CA ASP A 102 11.09 -9.21 -5.65
C ASP A 102 10.60 -7.75 -5.60
N VAL A 103 9.39 -7.53 -5.05
CA VAL A 103 8.64 -6.26 -5.16
C VAL A 103 8.35 -5.57 -3.83
N GLY A 104 8.62 -6.22 -2.70
CA GLY A 104 8.17 -5.78 -1.37
C GLY A 104 8.67 -4.40 -0.97
N GLU A 105 9.97 -4.13 -1.15
CA GLU A 105 10.55 -2.82 -0.83
C GLU A 105 10.01 -1.71 -1.76
N ALA A 106 9.77 -2.01 -3.04
CA ALA A 106 9.17 -1.05 -3.97
C ALA A 106 7.71 -0.74 -3.62
N LEU A 107 6.95 -1.75 -3.18
CA LEU A 107 5.59 -1.58 -2.69
C LEU A 107 5.54 -0.76 -1.39
N LEU A 108 6.49 -0.97 -0.47
CA LEU A 108 6.59 -0.17 0.74
C LEU A 108 6.88 1.30 0.44
N ASP A 109 7.72 1.61 -0.55
CA ASP A 109 7.97 3.01 -0.91
C ASP A 109 6.72 3.66 -1.51
N VAL A 110 6.05 2.99 -2.45
CA VAL A 110 4.86 3.52 -3.14
C VAL A 110 3.70 3.74 -2.18
N LEU A 111 3.35 2.71 -1.39
CA LEU A 111 2.19 2.76 -0.51
C LEU A 111 2.50 3.53 0.78
N GLY A 112 3.73 3.40 1.28
CA GLY A 112 4.10 3.86 2.62
C GLY A 112 4.56 5.28 2.66
N THR A 113 4.97 5.87 1.53
CA THR A 113 5.51 7.22 1.50
C THR A 113 4.44 8.24 1.09
N GLN A 114 4.44 9.40 1.76
CA GLN A 114 3.57 10.51 1.39
C GLN A 114 3.91 11.02 -0.02
N SER A 115 2.87 11.36 -0.78
CA SER A 115 3.02 12.05 -2.05
C SER A 115 3.64 13.44 -1.81
N PRO A 116 4.69 13.84 -2.55
CA PRO A 116 5.24 15.20 -2.47
C PRO A 116 4.29 16.25 -3.04
N GLU A 117 3.35 15.83 -3.90
CA GLU A 117 2.23 16.66 -4.34
C GLU A 117 1.20 16.68 -3.19
N TYR A 118 1.10 17.82 -2.49
CA TYR A 118 0.10 18.06 -1.45
C TYR A 118 -1.31 17.87 -2.02
N GLY A 119 -1.85 16.66 -1.86
CA GLY A 119 -3.25 16.38 -2.05
C GLY A 119 -3.99 16.47 -0.72
N TYR A 120 -5.21 16.99 -0.74
CA TYR A 120 -6.23 16.68 0.28
C TYR A 120 -6.74 15.23 0.07
N GLY A 121 -5.84 14.27 -0.10
CA GLY A 121 -6.21 12.88 -0.31
C GLY A 121 -6.73 12.23 0.97
N GLU A 122 -7.59 11.24 0.78
CA GLU A 122 -8.40 10.64 1.84
C GLU A 122 -7.57 9.73 2.74
N ASP A 123 -6.80 8.79 2.15
CA ASP A 123 -6.03 7.83 2.95
C ASP A 123 -4.60 8.31 3.22
N SER A 124 -4.19 8.24 4.48
CA SER A 124 -2.78 8.34 4.88
C SER A 124 -1.97 7.18 4.30
N ALA A 125 -0.65 7.33 4.22
CA ALA A 125 0.22 6.27 3.72
C ALA A 125 0.15 5.00 4.60
N VAL A 126 0.00 5.20 5.92
CA VAL A 126 -0.18 4.11 6.89
C VAL A 126 -1.52 3.40 6.67
N GLU A 127 -2.60 4.15 6.51
CA GLU A 127 -3.93 3.59 6.29
C GLU A 127 -4.02 2.81 4.97
N LEU A 128 -3.49 3.38 3.88
CA LEU A 128 -3.47 2.73 2.57
C LEU A 128 -2.76 1.36 2.64
N LEU A 129 -1.61 1.30 3.33
CA LEU A 129 -0.88 0.05 3.52
C LEU A 129 -1.62 -0.96 4.37
N LEU A 130 -2.20 -0.54 5.49
CA LEU A 130 -2.97 -1.43 6.36
C LEU A 130 -4.15 -2.04 5.59
N ARG A 131 -4.81 -1.25 4.74
CA ARG A 131 -5.90 -1.74 3.87
C ARG A 131 -5.41 -2.72 2.81
N VAL A 132 -4.24 -2.48 2.20
CA VAL A 132 -3.63 -3.44 1.25
C VAL A 132 -3.23 -4.73 1.97
N ALA A 133 -2.59 -4.64 3.14
CA ALA A 133 -2.18 -5.80 3.94
C ALA A 133 -3.37 -6.62 4.44
N ALA A 134 -4.48 -5.97 4.79
CA ALA A 134 -5.74 -6.63 5.16
C ALA A 134 -6.32 -7.46 4.01
N GLY A 135 -6.05 -7.07 2.77
CA GLY A 135 -6.54 -7.75 1.57
C GLY A 135 -5.76 -9.01 1.18
N PHE A 136 -4.68 -9.35 1.88
CA PHE A 136 -3.90 -10.53 1.58
C PHE A 136 -4.56 -11.80 2.14
N ASN A 137 -4.74 -12.80 1.28
CA ASN A 137 -5.21 -14.12 1.70
C ASN A 137 -4.20 -14.82 2.61
N ASP A 138 -2.91 -14.58 2.38
CA ASP A 138 -1.84 -15.03 3.26
C ASP A 138 -1.67 -14.07 4.44
N ARG A 139 -2.19 -14.49 5.60
CA ARG A 139 -2.08 -13.74 6.84
C ARG A 139 -0.62 -13.53 7.28
N ALA A 140 0.31 -14.39 6.90
CA ALA A 140 1.74 -14.21 7.20
C ALA A 140 2.36 -13.08 6.39
N LEU A 141 2.05 -12.99 5.10
CA LEU A 141 2.45 -11.86 4.26
C LEU A 141 1.81 -10.55 4.73
N GLY A 142 0.52 -10.57 5.08
CA GLY A 142 -0.16 -9.39 5.65
C GLY A 142 0.51 -8.89 6.93
N ARG A 143 0.90 -9.82 7.81
CA ARG A 143 1.68 -9.52 9.02
C ARG A 143 3.05 -8.93 8.70
N LEU A 144 3.79 -9.52 7.77
CA LEU A 144 5.15 -9.07 7.41
C LEU A 144 5.14 -7.62 6.88
N TYR A 145 4.18 -7.30 6.00
CA TYR A 145 3.99 -5.94 5.47
C TYR A 145 3.72 -4.93 6.57
N SER A 146 2.73 -5.22 7.43
CA SER A 146 2.34 -4.32 8.52
C SER A 146 3.46 -4.12 9.54
N LEU A 147 4.27 -5.16 9.83
CA LEU A 147 5.40 -5.08 10.77
C LEU A 147 6.53 -4.19 10.26
N LYS A 148 6.96 -4.38 9.00
CA LYS A 148 8.02 -3.56 8.39
C LYS A 148 7.58 -2.10 8.28
N LEU A 149 6.30 -1.85 8.03
CA LEU A 149 5.73 -0.52 8.04
C LEU A 149 5.84 0.14 9.42
N TRP A 150 5.41 -0.57 10.46
CA TRP A 150 5.32 -0.03 11.81
C TRP A 150 6.68 0.34 12.38
N ARG A 151 7.70 -0.49 12.14
CA ARG A 151 9.08 -0.19 12.59
C ARG A 151 9.69 1.03 11.90
N ASN A 152 9.22 1.38 10.69
CA ASN A 152 9.85 2.40 9.86
C ASN A 152 9.19 3.78 9.95
N ARG A 153 8.07 3.97 10.67
CA ARG A 153 7.31 5.24 10.64
C ARG A 153 7.10 5.84 12.04
N LYS A 154 7.46 7.13 12.17
CA LYS A 154 7.19 7.99 13.34
C LYS A 154 5.90 8.81 13.21
N GLU A 155 5.12 8.61 12.15
CA GLU A 155 3.97 9.47 11.83
C GLU A 155 2.78 9.30 12.78
N GLU A 156 1.99 10.37 12.91
CA GLU A 156 0.69 10.41 13.58
C GLU A 156 -0.25 9.39 12.95
N MET A 157 -0.92 8.64 13.82
CA MET A 157 -1.63 7.42 13.44
C MET A 157 -3.14 7.67 13.45
N VAL A 158 -3.61 8.62 12.65
CA VAL A 158 -5.05 8.81 12.46
C VAL A 158 -5.52 7.80 11.41
N LEU A 159 -6.40 6.88 11.82
CA LEU A 159 -7.06 5.94 10.93
C LEU A 159 -8.51 6.36 10.76
N HIS A 160 -9.03 6.21 9.55
CA HIS A 160 -10.44 6.43 9.23
C HIS A 160 -11.18 5.12 8.95
N SER A 161 -10.47 4.09 8.49
CA SER A 161 -11.02 2.78 8.14
C SER A 161 -10.99 1.79 9.31
N SER A 162 -12.14 1.18 9.60
CA SER A 162 -12.23 0.03 10.51
C SER A 162 -11.44 -1.18 10.01
N THR A 163 -11.30 -1.37 8.70
CA THR A 163 -10.45 -2.43 8.12
C THR A 163 -8.97 -2.21 8.42
N ALA A 164 -8.51 -0.96 8.34
CA ALA A 164 -7.14 -0.62 8.71
C ALA A 164 -6.91 -0.82 10.21
N ALA A 165 -7.88 -0.42 11.04
CA ALA A 165 -7.84 -0.62 12.49
C ALA A 165 -7.84 -2.11 12.86
N GLU A 166 -8.65 -2.94 12.20
CA GLU A 166 -8.71 -4.39 12.42
C GLU A 166 -7.41 -5.08 12.02
N ALA A 167 -6.83 -4.70 10.88
CA ALA A 167 -5.52 -5.20 10.46
C ALA A 167 -4.48 -4.88 11.52
N LEU A 168 -4.39 -3.61 11.93
CA LEU A 168 -3.47 -3.17 12.96
C LEU A 168 -3.63 -3.95 14.27
N TRP A 169 -4.86 -4.09 14.76
CA TRP A 169 -5.18 -4.78 16.00
C TRP A 169 -4.85 -6.29 15.93
N SER A 170 -5.24 -6.94 14.83
CA SER A 170 -4.93 -8.34 14.57
C SER A 170 -3.42 -8.58 14.55
N HIS A 171 -2.63 -7.61 14.06
CA HIS A 171 -1.18 -7.67 14.08
C HIS A 171 -0.61 -7.51 15.49
N ALA A 172 -1.12 -6.58 16.30
CA ALA A 172 -0.67 -6.38 17.69
C ALA A 172 -0.86 -7.64 18.55
N ILE A 173 -2.01 -8.32 18.43
CA ILE A 173 -2.34 -9.51 19.22
C ILE A 173 -1.67 -10.78 18.70
N CYS A 174 -1.73 -11.04 17.38
CA CYS A 174 -1.29 -12.33 16.82
C CYS A 174 0.22 -12.49 16.77
N LEU A 175 1.01 -11.45 17.05
CA LEU A 175 2.46 -11.52 17.05
C LEU A 175 3.05 -12.07 18.35
N GLY A 176 2.29 -12.07 19.47
CA GLY A 176 2.85 -12.40 20.79
C GLY A 176 4.07 -11.55 21.17
N ASP A 177 4.29 -10.45 20.45
CA ASP A 177 5.38 -9.49 20.64
C ASP A 177 4.85 -8.39 21.56
N SER A 178 5.21 -8.48 22.84
CA SER A 178 4.80 -7.51 23.84
C SER A 178 5.20 -6.09 23.46
N GLN A 179 6.32 -5.90 22.75
CA GLN A 179 6.76 -4.58 22.31
C GLN A 179 5.80 -3.99 21.28
N SER A 180 5.35 -4.78 20.30
CA SER A 180 4.38 -4.32 19.30
C SER A 180 3.00 -4.06 19.91
N PHE A 181 2.59 -4.89 20.88
CA PHE A 181 1.35 -4.70 21.61
C PHE A 181 1.35 -3.41 22.46
N ASP A 182 2.35 -3.24 23.34
CA ASP A 182 2.51 -2.07 24.22
C ASP A 182 2.57 -0.75 23.43
N MET A 183 3.16 -0.81 22.26
CA MET A 183 3.31 0.33 21.38
C MET A 183 1.99 0.70 20.68
N VAL A 184 1.16 -0.28 20.32
CA VAL A 184 -0.19 -0.03 19.78
C VAL A 184 -1.12 0.48 20.88
N THR A 185 -1.13 -0.15 22.06
CA THR A 185 -1.95 0.29 23.19
C THR A 185 -1.56 1.68 23.66
N SER A 186 -0.26 1.97 23.81
CA SER A 186 0.20 3.31 24.20
C SER A 186 -0.08 4.40 23.16
N LYS A 187 -0.26 4.06 21.88
CA LYS A 187 -0.76 4.99 20.87
C LYS A 187 -2.27 5.20 21.00
N LEU A 188 -3.05 4.13 21.18
CA LEU A 188 -4.50 4.21 21.39
C LEU A 188 -4.84 5.04 22.64
N ASP A 189 -4.10 4.87 23.73
CA ASP A 189 -4.28 5.65 24.97
C ASP A 189 -4.06 7.16 24.80
N LYS A 190 -3.34 7.56 23.74
CA LYS A 190 -3.02 8.96 23.43
C LYS A 190 -3.92 9.55 22.35
N MET A 191 -4.79 8.76 21.73
CA MET A 191 -5.72 9.24 20.70
C MET A 191 -6.87 10.00 21.32
N GLU A 192 -7.37 11.01 20.62
CA GLU A 192 -8.58 11.70 21.02
C GLU A 192 -9.79 10.76 20.90
N PRO A 193 -10.82 10.87 21.76
CA PRO A 193 -12.00 10.01 21.70
C PRO A 193 -12.67 9.95 20.32
N SER A 194 -12.61 11.04 19.55
CA SER A 194 -13.12 11.11 18.18
C SER A 194 -12.35 10.24 17.17
N GLU A 195 -11.10 9.91 17.46
CA GLU A 195 -10.21 9.12 16.61
C GLU A 195 -10.29 7.61 16.92
N LEU A 196 -10.85 7.25 18.07
CA LEU A 196 -11.02 5.85 18.49
C LEU A 196 -12.17 5.13 17.76
N GLY A 197 -13.02 5.85 17.03
CA GLY A 197 -14.21 5.31 16.35
C GLY A 197 -13.95 4.02 15.54
N PRO A 198 -12.94 3.98 14.65
CA PRO A 198 -12.60 2.78 13.89
C PRO A 198 -12.18 1.58 14.74
N PHE A 199 -11.60 1.83 15.92
CA PHE A 199 -11.17 0.79 16.86
C PHE A 199 -12.30 0.28 17.75
N GLY A 200 -13.34 1.07 18.02
CA GLY A 200 -14.44 0.68 18.89
C GLY A 200 -15.11 -0.64 18.47
N ASN A 201 -15.34 -0.83 17.17
CA ASN A 201 -15.90 -2.07 16.63
C ASN A 201 -14.94 -3.26 16.73
N VAL A 202 -13.66 -3.02 16.48
CA VAL A 202 -12.59 -4.03 16.54
C VAL A 202 -12.41 -4.52 17.97
N LEU A 203 -12.35 -3.60 18.94
CA LEU A 203 -12.24 -3.91 20.37
C LEU A 203 -13.47 -4.65 20.88
N ALA A 204 -14.68 -4.29 20.44
CA ALA A 204 -15.90 -5.01 20.80
C ALA A 204 -15.91 -6.46 20.28
N GLN A 205 -15.38 -6.69 19.07
CA GLN A 205 -15.31 -8.03 18.46
C GLN A 205 -14.22 -8.90 19.06
N HIS A 206 -13.10 -8.31 19.50
CA HIS A 206 -11.95 -9.04 20.06
C HIS A 206 -11.85 -8.99 21.59
N GLY A 207 -12.73 -8.26 22.29
CA GLY A 207 -12.74 -8.12 23.75
C GLY A 207 -12.94 -9.44 24.51
N THR A 208 -13.51 -10.46 23.87
CA THR A 208 -13.60 -11.82 24.43
C THR A 208 -12.27 -12.57 24.39
N ALA A 209 -11.38 -12.26 23.43
CA ALA A 209 -10.02 -12.80 23.40
C ALA A 209 -9.15 -12.21 24.51
N TRP A 210 -9.46 -10.97 24.94
CA TRP A 210 -8.77 -10.26 26.03
C TRP A 210 -8.84 -11.01 27.36
N HIS A 211 -9.99 -11.62 27.69
CA HIS A 211 -10.13 -12.43 28.91
C HIS A 211 -9.40 -13.78 28.85
N SER A 212 -9.07 -14.29 27.66
CA SER A 212 -8.34 -15.56 27.49
C SER A 212 -6.82 -15.43 27.54
N MET A 213 -6.28 -14.21 27.36
CA MET A 213 -4.84 -13.93 27.34
C MET A 213 -4.32 -13.27 28.63
N ALA A 214 -5.19 -12.96 29.58
CA ALA A 214 -4.80 -12.53 30.92
C ALA A 214 -4.87 -13.67 31.96
N PRO A 215 -4.04 -14.72 31.92
CA PRO A 215 -3.60 -15.36 33.14
C PRO A 215 -2.30 -14.70 33.61
N SER A 216 -2.32 -14.22 34.85
CA SER A 216 -1.18 -13.73 35.66
C SER A 216 -0.61 -12.33 35.39
N LEU A 217 -1.37 -11.31 35.79
CA LEU A 217 -0.79 -10.16 36.50
C LEU A 217 -1.48 -10.06 37.87
N ASN A 218 -0.97 -10.82 38.82
CA ASN A 218 -1.02 -10.56 40.26
C ASN A 218 0.43 -10.58 40.75
#